data_AF-A0A1C6JIR7-F1
#
_entry.id   AF-A0A1C6JIR7-F1
#
_cell.length_a   1.000
_cell.length_b   1.000
_cell.length_c   1.000
_cell.angle_alpha   90.00
_cell.angle_beta   90.00
_cell.angle_gamma   90.00
#
_symmetry.space_group_name_H-M   'P 1'
#
loop_
_entity.id
_entity.type
_entity.pdbx_description
1 polymer ?
#
loop_
_entity_poly.entity_id
_entity_poly.type
_entity_poly.pdbx_seq_one_letter_code
_entity_poly.pdbx_strand_id
1 'polypeptide(L)'
;MAKAVNYAQNRKDTLMTYLEDGHCSLSNNLSENAIRPFTIGRKNWLFSASPKGATASAIVYTMVEMAKANDLNIYKYLTYLLSQRPNDKMSDEQLEQLAPWSETAKANCQN
;
A
#
# COMPACT_ATOMS: atom_id res chain seq x y z
N MET A 1 -23.94 -2.24 23.21
CA MET A 1 -22.88 -1.47 23.90
C MET A 1 -21.78 -2.34 24.50
N ALA A 2 -22.11 -3.38 25.29
CA ALA A 2 -21.09 -4.23 25.94
C ALA A 2 -20.00 -4.80 24.99
N LYS A 3 -20.35 -5.26 23.78
CA LYS A 3 -19.37 -5.82 22.82
C LYS A 3 -18.30 -4.83 22.37
N ALA A 4 -18.68 -3.58 22.06
CA ALA A 4 -17.73 -2.57 21.60
C ALA A 4 -16.78 -2.13 22.73
N VAL A 5 -17.33 -1.97 23.95
CA VAL A 5 -16.54 -1.64 25.14
C VAL A 5 -15.57 -2.77 25.49
N ASN A 6 -16.02 -4.03 25.49
CA ASN A 6 -15.16 -5.18 25.72
C ASN A 6 -14.07 -5.31 24.64
N TYR A 7 -14.41 -5.05 23.37
CA TYR A 7 -13.43 -5.05 22.28
C TYR A 7 -12.33 -4.00 22.50
N ALA A 8 -12.70 -2.77 22.85
CA ALA A 8 -11.76 -1.70 23.13
C ALA A 8 -10.87 -2.01 24.34
N GLN A 9 -11.44 -2.56 25.41
CA GLN A 9 -10.68 -2.98 26.60
C GLN A 9 -9.68 -4.09 26.27
N ASN A 10 -10.10 -5.11 25.53
CA ASN A 10 -9.24 -6.23 25.15
C ASN A 10 -8.09 -5.82 24.20
N ARG A 11 -8.22 -4.69 23.50
CA ARG A 11 -7.19 -4.14 22.60
C ARG A 11 -6.47 -2.93 23.15
N LYS A 12 -6.67 -2.61 24.43
CA LYS A 12 -6.14 -1.38 25.05
C LYS A 12 -4.64 -1.24 24.85
N ASP A 13 -3.87 -2.30 25.03
CA ASP A 13 -2.41 -2.26 24.91
C ASP A 13 -1.96 -1.84 23.50
N THR A 14 -2.56 -2.43 22.45
CA THR A 14 -2.30 -2.03 21.06
C THR A 14 -2.85 -0.64 20.73
N LEU A 15 -4.02 -0.29 21.30
CA LEU A 15 -4.63 1.01 21.08
C LEU A 15 -3.80 2.14 21.71
N MET A 16 -3.03 1.87 22.77
CA MET A 16 -2.23 2.87 23.46
C MET A 16 -0.83 3.06 22.86
N THR A 17 -0.40 2.24 21.90
CA THR A 17 0.93 2.36 21.26
C THR A 17 1.18 3.73 20.64
N TYR A 18 0.15 4.47 20.20
CA TYR A 18 0.33 5.84 19.69
C TYR A 18 0.83 6.84 20.76
N LEU A 19 0.70 6.50 22.05
CA LEU A 19 1.25 7.29 23.16
C LEU A 19 2.75 7.03 23.36
N GLU A 20 3.24 5.89 22.86
CA GLU A 20 4.64 5.49 22.95
C GLU A 20 5.46 6.04 21.78
N ASP A 21 4.84 6.17 20.60
CA ASP A 21 5.47 6.70 19.38
C ASP A 21 4.59 7.75 18.69
N GLY A 22 5.07 8.99 18.62
CA GLY A 22 4.37 10.10 17.98
C GLY A 22 4.24 9.99 16.46
N HIS A 23 4.95 9.07 15.80
CA HIS A 23 4.75 8.79 14.38
C HIS A 23 3.53 7.91 14.12
N CYS A 24 3.03 7.20 15.15
CA CYS A 24 1.83 6.41 15.03
C CYS A 24 0.59 7.30 14.96
N SER A 25 -0.26 7.07 13.96
CA SER A 25 -1.54 7.76 13.86
C SER A 25 -2.53 7.23 14.88
N LEU A 26 -3.21 8.13 15.61
CA LEU A 26 -4.30 7.78 16.55
C LEU A 26 -5.44 7.01 15.87
N SER A 27 -5.69 7.29 14.59
CA SER A 27 -6.75 6.66 13.81
C SER A 27 -6.16 5.91 12.61
N ASN A 28 -6.84 4.83 12.22
CA ASN A 28 -6.52 4.06 11.01
C ASN A 28 -7.20 4.62 9.75
N ASN A 29 -7.81 5.81 9.80
CA ASN A 29 -8.61 6.37 8.72
C ASN A 29 -7.82 6.49 7.40
N LEU A 30 -6.52 6.79 7.48
CA LEU A 30 -5.64 6.83 6.30
C LEU A 30 -5.55 5.45 5.64
N SER A 31 -5.28 4.41 6.42
CA SER A 31 -5.21 3.02 5.94
C SER A 31 -6.56 2.53 5.40
N GLU A 32 -7.67 2.88 6.05
CA GLU A 32 -9.02 2.54 5.58
C GLU A 32 -9.36 3.23 4.25
N ASN A 33 -8.95 4.49 4.09
CA ASN A 33 -9.14 5.21 2.82
C ASN A 33 -8.27 4.63 1.71
N ALA A 34 -7.03 4.23 2.01
CA ALA A 34 -6.12 3.61 1.03
C ALA A 34 -6.63 2.25 0.53
N ILE A 35 -7.22 1.43 1.40
CA ILE A 35 -7.76 0.11 1.00
C ILE A 35 -9.16 0.21 0.37
N ARG A 36 -9.90 1.31 0.59
CA ARG A 36 -11.29 1.47 0.12
C ARG A 36 -11.44 1.22 -1.39
N PRO A 37 -10.62 1.80 -2.30
CA PRO A 37 -10.73 1.54 -3.74
C PRO A 37 -10.68 0.05 -4.10
N PHE A 38 -9.79 -0.72 -3.45
CA PHE A 38 -9.69 -2.16 -3.64
C PHE A 38 -10.96 -2.89 -3.16
N THR A 39 -11.48 -2.52 -1.97
CA THR A 39 -12.68 -3.16 -1.41
C THR A 39 -13.95 -2.88 -2.21
N ILE A 40 -14.06 -1.69 -2.81
CA ILE A 40 -15.17 -1.34 -3.71
C ILE A 40 -14.98 -2.05 -5.05
N GLY A 41 -13.75 -2.02 -5.60
CA GLY A 41 -13.40 -2.70 -6.84
C GLY A 41 -13.76 -4.18 -6.82
N ARG A 42 -13.33 -4.94 -5.80
CA ARG A 42 -13.64 -6.38 -5.69
C ARG A 42 -15.14 -6.71 -5.70
N LYS A 43 -15.99 -5.79 -5.21
CA LYS A 43 -17.45 -5.97 -5.20
C LYS A 43 -18.02 -5.79 -6.61
N ASN A 44 -17.39 -4.95 -7.43
CA ASN A 44 -17.86 -4.58 -8.77
C ASN A 44 -17.19 -5.39 -9.88
N TRP A 45 -16.07 -6.06 -9.62
CA TRP A 45 -15.37 -6.89 -10.61
C TRP A 45 -16.05 -8.25 -10.77
N LEU A 46 -16.69 -8.47 -11.92
CA LEU A 46 -17.42 -9.70 -12.24
C LEU A 46 -16.59 -11.00 -12.15
N PHE A 47 -15.26 -10.91 -12.21
CA PHE A 47 -14.36 -12.07 -12.32
C PHE A 47 -13.31 -12.17 -11.20
N SER A 48 -13.49 -11.44 -10.09
CA SER A 48 -12.59 -11.51 -8.93
C SER A 48 -12.99 -12.62 -7.96
N ALA A 49 -12.85 -13.87 -8.40
CA ALA A 49 -13.35 -15.04 -7.66
C ALA A 49 -12.26 -15.95 -7.06
N SER A 50 -10.98 -15.74 -7.39
CA SER A 50 -9.89 -16.63 -6.93
C SER A 50 -8.97 -15.95 -5.90
N PRO A 51 -8.45 -16.71 -4.90
CA PRO A 51 -7.42 -16.20 -3.98
C PRO A 51 -6.18 -15.67 -4.71
N LYS A 52 -5.74 -16.36 -5.76
CA LYS A 52 -4.60 -15.91 -6.58
C LYS A 52 -4.86 -14.56 -7.25
N GLY A 53 -6.06 -14.35 -7.78
CA GLY A 53 -6.46 -13.06 -8.36
C GLY A 53 -6.54 -11.94 -7.32
N ALA A 54 -7.00 -12.25 -6.10
CA ALA A 54 -7.00 -11.30 -4.99
C ALA A 54 -5.58 -10.88 -4.59
N THR A 55 -4.65 -11.84 -4.47
CA THR A 55 -3.24 -11.55 -4.19
C THR A 55 -2.59 -10.71 -5.28
N ALA A 56 -2.77 -11.06 -6.55
CA ALA A 56 -2.22 -10.29 -7.67
C ALA A 56 -2.77 -8.85 -7.69
N SER A 57 -4.07 -8.70 -7.46
CA SER A 57 -4.71 -7.38 -7.40
C SER A 57 -4.18 -6.56 -6.22
N ALA A 58 -4.00 -7.18 -5.04
CA ALA A 58 -3.44 -6.51 -3.87
C ALA A 58 -2.02 -5.99 -4.15
N ILE A 59 -1.16 -6.77 -4.82
CA ILE A 59 0.19 -6.33 -5.20
C ILE A 59 0.15 -5.08 -6.09
N VAL A 60 -0.69 -5.08 -7.13
CA VAL A 60 -0.82 -3.94 -8.04
C VAL A 60 -1.33 -2.70 -7.30
N TYR A 61 -2.33 -2.84 -6.43
CA TYR A 61 -2.84 -1.72 -5.63
C TYR A 61 -1.78 -1.20 -4.66
N THR A 62 -1.00 -2.07 -4.02
CA THR A 62 0.13 -1.65 -3.19
C THR A 62 1.11 -0.80 -4.00
N MET A 63 1.49 -1.20 -5.21
CA MET A 63 2.38 -0.40 -6.06
C MET A 63 1.79 0.97 -6.39
N VAL A 64 0.48 1.04 -6.67
CA VAL A 64 -0.22 2.30 -6.94
C VAL A 64 -0.28 3.20 -5.72
N GLU A 65 -0.66 2.67 -4.56
CA GLU A 65 -0.74 3.45 -3.31
C GLU A 65 0.65 3.91 -2.84
N MET A 66 1.70 3.10 -3.04
CA MET A 66 3.08 3.50 -2.75
C MET A 66 3.57 4.60 -3.68
N ALA A 67 3.21 4.57 -4.97
CA ALA A 67 3.52 5.65 -5.90
C ALA A 67 2.83 6.97 -5.49
N LYS A 68 1.55 6.90 -5.10
CA LYS A 68 0.81 8.07 -4.57
C LYS A 68 1.44 8.62 -3.30
N ALA A 69 1.83 7.74 -2.36
CA ALA A 69 2.44 8.13 -1.09
C ALA A 69 3.81 8.81 -1.26
N ASN A 70 4.46 8.66 -2.42
CA ASN A 70 5.73 9.29 -2.78
C ASN A 70 5.56 10.41 -3.83
N ASP A 71 4.34 10.91 -4.03
CA ASP A 71 4.02 11.99 -4.97
C ASP A 71 4.48 11.71 -6.42
N LEU A 72 4.40 10.45 -6.86
CA LEU A 72 4.72 10.04 -8.22
C LEU A 72 3.49 9.99 -9.12
N ASN A 73 3.69 10.30 -10.40
CA ASN A 73 2.70 9.99 -11.42
C ASN A 73 2.59 8.47 -11.57
N ILE A 74 1.44 7.92 -11.17
CA ILE A 74 1.16 6.48 -11.13
C ILE A 74 1.43 5.81 -12.49
N TYR A 75 0.97 6.43 -13.58
CA TYR A 75 1.13 5.86 -14.93
C TYR A 75 2.61 5.80 -15.34
N LYS A 76 3.36 6.88 -15.09
CA LYS A 76 4.80 6.94 -15.38
C LYS A 76 5.56 5.93 -14.54
N TYR A 77 5.26 5.84 -13.24
CA TYR A 77 5.92 4.89 -12.35
C TYR A 77 5.70 3.43 -12.75
N LEU A 78 4.45 3.05 -13.05
CA LEU A 78 4.16 1.69 -13.52
C LEU A 78 4.83 1.40 -14.87
N THR A 79 4.84 2.38 -15.79
CA THR A 79 5.51 2.24 -17.09
C THR A 79 7.02 2.08 -16.92
N TYR A 80 7.63 2.90 -16.06
CA TYR A 80 9.04 2.84 -15.72
C TYR A 80 9.40 1.47 -15.14
N LEU A 81 8.70 1.04 -14.09
CA LEU A 81 8.97 -0.22 -13.41
C LEU A 81 8.83 -1.43 -14.35
N LEU A 82 7.76 -1.47 -15.16
CA LEU A 82 7.56 -2.54 -16.15
C LEU A 82 8.61 -2.51 -17.26
N SER A 83 9.12 -1.34 -17.64
CA SER A 83 10.19 -1.20 -18.65
C SER A 83 11.53 -1.74 -18.16
N GLN A 84 11.82 -1.60 -16.85
CA GLN A 84 13.04 -2.11 -16.24
C GLN A 84 13.05 -3.64 -16.10
N ARG A 85 11.88 -4.28 -16.15
CA ARG A 85 11.72 -5.75 -16.05
C ARG A 85 12.47 -6.36 -14.85
N PRO A 86 12.17 -5.92 -13.61
CA PRO A 86 12.79 -6.50 -12.43
C PRO A 86 12.57 -8.01 -12.36
N ASN A 87 13.61 -8.73 -11.95
CA ASN A 87 13.62 -10.19 -11.86
C ASN A 87 14.36 -10.66 -10.60
N ASP A 88 14.30 -11.96 -10.37
CA ASP A 88 14.87 -12.67 -9.21
C ASP A 88 16.40 -12.65 -9.13
N LYS A 89 17.10 -12.18 -10.17
CA LYS A 89 18.57 -12.09 -10.21
C LYS A 89 19.10 -10.71 -9.84
N MET A 90 18.21 -9.72 -9.69
CA MET A 90 18.62 -8.37 -9.29
C MET A 90 18.97 -8.35 -7.81
N SER A 91 20.00 -7.59 -7.44
CA SER A 91 20.34 -7.38 -6.04
C SER A 91 19.34 -6.44 -5.36
N ASP A 92 19.29 -6.47 -4.04
CA ASP A 92 18.43 -5.59 -3.26
C ASP A 92 18.73 -4.12 -3.55
N GLU A 93 20.01 -3.75 -3.76
CA GLU A 93 20.39 -2.38 -4.12
C GLU A 93 19.85 -1.97 -5.49
N GLN A 94 19.77 -2.90 -6.45
CA GLN A 94 19.21 -2.62 -7.77
C GLN A 94 17.69 -2.47 -7.71
N LEU A 95 17.02 -3.29 -6.90
CA LEU A 95 15.58 -3.18 -6.67
C LEU A 95 15.22 -1.89 -5.93
N GLU A 96 16.07 -1.46 -4.99
CA GLU A 96 15.91 -0.20 -4.25
C GLU A 96 15.89 1.01 -5.18
N GLN A 97 16.70 1.02 -6.26
CA GLN A 97 16.67 2.09 -7.28
C GLN A 97 15.38 2.13 -8.11
N LEU A 98 14.56 1.07 -8.07
CA LEU A 98 13.26 1.02 -8.73
C LEU A 98 12.12 1.38 -7.78
N ALA A 99 12.38 1.42 -6.48
CA ALA A 99 11.38 1.70 -5.46
C ALA A 99 10.88 3.15 -5.58
N PRO A 100 9.63 3.43 -5.18
CA PRO A 100 9.01 4.74 -5.41
C PRO A 100 9.63 5.88 -4.59
N TRP A 101 10.36 5.55 -3.51
CA TRP A 101 11.07 6.54 -2.70
C TRP A 101 12.49 6.85 -3.21
N SER A 102 12.98 6.11 -4.21
CA SER A 102 14.32 6.33 -4.78
C SER A 102 14.39 7.63 -5.58
N GLU A 103 15.56 8.28 -5.55
CA GLU A 103 15.81 9.52 -6.30
C GLU A 103 15.71 9.29 -7.82
N THR A 104 16.10 8.11 -8.30
CA THR A 104 15.95 7.67 -9.69
C THR A 104 14.48 7.56 -10.09
N ALA A 105 13.63 6.92 -9.28
CA ALA A 105 12.20 6.81 -9.60
C ALA A 105 11.51 8.18 -9.57
N LYS A 106 11.83 9.04 -8.58
CA LYS A 106 11.32 10.41 -8.49
C LYS A 106 11.69 11.22 -9.73
N ALA A 107 12.98 11.29 -10.07
CA ALA A 107 13.45 12.06 -11.23
C ALA A 107 12.74 11.67 -12.54
N ASN A 108 12.40 10.39 -12.72
CA ASN A 108 11.75 9.89 -13.92
C ASN A 108 10.21 10.03 -13.90
N CYS A 109 9.58 10.13 -12.73
CA CYS A 109 8.13 9.93 -12.58
C CYS A 109 7.36 11.08 -11.91
N GLN A 110 8.00 12.17 -11.47
CA GLN A 110 7.35 13.24 -10.67
C GLN A 110 6.49 14.25 -11.45
N ASN A 111 6.18 13.99 -12.72
CA ASN A 111 5.50 14.92 -13.62
C ASN A 111 3.98 14.73 -13.68
#